data_AF-A0A4Q1RM88-F1
#
_entry.id   AF-A0A4Q1RM88-F1
#
_cell.length_a   1.000
_cell.length_b   1.000
_cell.length_c   1.000
_cell.angle_alpha   90.00
_cell.angle_beta   90.00
_cell.angle_gamma   90.00
#
_symmetry.space_group_name_H-M   'P 1'
#
loop_
_entity.id
_entity.type
_entity.pdbx_description
1 polymer ?
#
loop_
_entity_poly.entity_id
_entity_poly.type
_entity_poly.pdbx_seq_one_letter_code
_entity_poly.pdbx_strand_id
1 'polypeptide(L)'
;MLSILRFFVVVIFSILICIFGLFYCLFSPRNPRHVATFGHLFGRLSVVFGLKVDMRIPEDAAHYGNCIYIANHQNNYDMVTVSSAVQPRT
;
A
#
# COMPACT_ATOMS: atom_id res chain seq x y z
N MET A 1 -15.69 -10.51 18.25
CA MET A 1 -16.28 -11.09 17.02
C MET A 1 -15.96 -10.27 15.77
N LEU A 2 -16.21 -8.95 15.75
CA LEU A 2 -15.87 -8.09 14.60
C LEU A 2 -14.36 -8.06 14.25
N SER A 3 -13.49 -8.09 15.26
CA SER A 3 -12.03 -8.18 15.07
C SER A 3 -11.59 -9.46 14.36
N ILE A 4 -12.24 -10.59 14.67
CA ILE A 4 -11.98 -11.88 14.05
C ILE A 4 -12.39 -11.85 12.57
N LEU A 5 -13.57 -11.28 12.28
CA LEU A 5 -14.02 -11.10 10.90
C LEU A 5 -13.05 -10.22 10.08
N ARG A 6 -12.66 -9.06 10.64
CA ARG A 6 -11.68 -8.16 10.00
C ARG A 6 -10.35 -8.86 9.74
N PHE A 7 -9.89 -9.69 10.68
CA PHE A 7 -8.68 -10.49 10.51
C PHE A 7 -8.78 -11.42 9.30
N PHE A 8 -9.86 -12.20 9.18
CA PHE A 8 -10.04 -13.08 8.01
C PHE A 8 -10.10 -12.30 6.69
N VAL A 9 -10.80 -11.16 6.67
CA VAL A 9 -10.86 -10.29 5.48
C VAL A 9 -9.46 -9.83 5.08
N VAL A 10 -8.65 -9.36 6.03
CA VAL A 10 -7.29 -8.88 5.77
C VAL A 10 -6.39 -10.02 5.27
N VAL A 11 -6.45 -11.19 5.89
CA VAL A 11 -5.61 -12.34 5.49
C VAL A 11 -5.96 -12.80 4.07
N ILE A 12 -7.25 -13.02 3.78
CA ILE A 12 -7.70 -13.45 2.45
C ILE A 12 -7.30 -12.41 1.41
N PHE A 13 -7.57 -11.14 1.67
CA PHE A 13 -7.23 -10.07 0.74
C PHE A 13 -5.72 -9.96 0.48
N SER A 14 -4.89 -10.11 1.51
CA SER A 14 -3.43 -10.10 1.39
C SER A 14 -2.93 -11.26 0.52
N ILE A 15 -3.47 -12.47 0.72
CA ILE A 15 -3.13 -13.64 -0.10
C ILE A 15 -3.53 -13.40 -1.56
N LEU A 16 -4.73 -12.87 -1.80
CA LEU A 16 -5.20 -12.57 -3.16
C LEU A 16 -4.30 -11.52 -3.83
N ILE A 17 -3.93 -10.44 -3.14
CA ILE A 17 -2.99 -9.44 -3.69
C ILE A 17 -1.67 -10.08 -4.07
N CYS A 18 -1.10 -10.93 -3.21
CA CYS A 18 0.19 -11.57 -3.50
C CYS A 18 0.10 -12.49 -4.72
N ILE A 19 -0.95 -13.31 -4.81
CA ILE A 19 -1.16 -14.24 -5.93
C ILE A 19 -1.39 -13.47 -7.23
N PHE A 20 -2.37 -12.57 -7.26
CA PHE A 20 -2.66 -11.78 -8.46
C PHE A 20 -1.52 -10.83 -8.82
N GLY A 21 -0.85 -10.27 -7.81
CA GLY A 21 0.30 -9.40 -8.00
C GLY A 21 1.48 -10.14 -8.62
N LEU A 22 1.73 -11.39 -8.24
CA LEU A 22 2.73 -12.24 -8.89
C LEU A 22 2.43 -12.40 -10.38
N PHE A 23 1.19 -12.79 -10.72
CA PHE A 23 0.77 -12.92 -12.12
C PHE A 23 0.86 -11.60 -12.87
N TYR A 24 0.38 -10.50 -12.28
CA TYR A 24 0.45 -9.17 -12.88
C TYR A 24 1.89 -8.74 -13.16
N CYS A 25 2.80 -8.95 -12.20
CA CYS A 25 4.21 -8.63 -12.36
C CYS A 25 4.88 -9.46 -13.45
N LEU A 26 4.41 -10.70 -13.66
CA LEU A 26 4.93 -11.58 -14.71
C LEU A 26 4.61 -11.04 -16.11
N PHE A 27 3.44 -10.43 -16.29
CA PHE A 27 3.03 -9.83 -17.57
C PHE A 27 3.54 -8.39 -17.77
N SER A 28 4.03 -7.72 -16.72
CA SER A 28 4.58 -6.35 -16.79
C SER A 28 5.93 -6.26 -16.07
N PRO A 29 6.96 -6.98 -16.52
CA PRO A 29 8.23 -7.06 -15.81
C PRO A 29 8.90 -5.68 -15.67
N ARG A 30 9.50 -5.42 -14.50
CA ARG A 30 10.23 -4.18 -14.16
C ARG A 30 9.43 -2.87 -14.32
N ASN A 31 8.12 -2.92 -14.20
CA ASN A 31 7.32 -1.70 -14.22
C ASN A 31 7.49 -0.91 -12.90
N PRO A 32 8.00 0.33 -12.95
CA PRO A 32 8.29 1.14 -11.76
C PRO A 32 7.03 1.58 -10.99
N ARG A 33 5.83 1.29 -11.50
CA ARG A 33 4.57 1.60 -10.82
C ARG A 33 4.13 0.53 -9.83
N HIS A 34 4.71 -0.67 -9.87
CA HIS A 34 4.24 -1.81 -9.06
C HIS A 34 4.20 -1.51 -7.56
N VAL A 35 5.24 -0.88 -7.02
CA VAL A 35 5.32 -0.58 -5.58
C VAL A 35 4.16 0.33 -5.16
N ALA A 36 3.92 1.42 -5.90
CA ALA A 36 2.79 2.31 -5.66
C ALA A 36 1.44 1.58 -5.81
N THR A 37 1.27 0.77 -6.86
CA THR A 37 0.03 0.01 -7.09
C THR A 37 -0.30 -0.92 -5.92
N PHE A 38 0.64 -1.79 -5.52
CA PHE A 38 0.39 -2.74 -4.44
C PHE A 38 0.36 -2.04 -3.08
N GLY A 39 1.20 -1.04 -2.86
CA GLY A 39 1.19 -0.21 -1.65
C GLY A 39 -0.18 0.45 -1.44
N HIS A 40 -0.76 1.06 -2.46
CA HIS A 40 -2.10 1.64 -2.38
C HIS A 40 -3.19 0.60 -2.13
N LEU A 41 -3.06 -0.61 -2.67
CA LEU A 41 -4.00 -1.70 -2.40
C LEU A 41 -3.97 -2.13 -0.92
N PHE A 42 -2.78 -2.25 -0.33
CA PHE A 42 -2.65 -2.48 1.11
C PHE A 42 -3.12 -1.27 1.93
N GLY A 43 -2.86 -0.06 1.48
CA GLY A 43 -3.32 1.19 2.09
C GLY A 43 -4.85 1.28 2.22
N ARG A 44 -5.59 0.75 1.24
CA ARG A 44 -7.07 0.68 1.28
C ARG A 44 -7.61 -0.19 2.43
N LEU A 45 -6.81 -1.08 3.00
CA LEU A 45 -7.20 -1.86 4.18
C LEU A 45 -7.36 -1.01 5.44
N SER A 46 -6.82 0.22 5.47
CA SER A 46 -7.02 1.16 6.59
C SER A 46 -8.49 1.26 7.02
N VAL A 47 -9.41 1.28 6.06
CA VAL A 47 -10.87 1.32 6.30
C VAL A 47 -11.37 0.08 7.05
N VAL A 48 -10.83 -1.11 6.73
CA VAL A 48 -11.18 -2.37 7.42
C VAL A 48 -10.71 -2.33 8.87
N PHE A 49 -9.57 -1.69 9.13
CA PHE A 49 -9.08 -1.43 10.48
C PHE A 49 -9.82 -0.28 11.20
N GLY A 50 -10.68 0.46 10.49
CA GLY A 50 -11.40 1.62 11.04
C GLY A 50 -10.52 2.87 11.17
N LEU A 51 -9.42 2.92 10.42
CA LEU A 51 -8.51 4.06 10.39
C LEU A 51 -8.94 5.06 9.32
N LYS A 52 -8.91 6.35 9.67
CA LYS A 52 -8.97 7.45 8.70
C LYS A 52 -7.56 7.97 8.50
N VAL A 53 -7.04 7.82 7.28
CA VAL A 53 -5.68 8.25 6.91
C VAL A 53 -5.80 9.54 6.12
N ASP A 54 -5.30 10.64 6.70
CA ASP A 54 -5.22 11.93 6.00
C ASP A 54 -3.89 12.03 5.26
N MET A 55 -3.95 11.91 3.93
CA MET A 55 -2.76 12.03 3.07
C MET A 55 -2.52 13.48 2.69
N ARG A 56 -1.29 13.94 2.85
CA ARG A 56 -0.83 15.27 2.43
C ARG A 56 0.34 15.08 1.48
N ILE A 57 0.05 15.15 0.19
CA ILE A 57 1.04 14.95 -0.87
C ILE A 57 1.25 16.32 -1.55
N PRO A 58 2.49 16.85 -1.61
CA PRO A 58 2.79 18.06 -2.35
C PRO A 58 2.41 17.92 -3.84
N GLU A 59 1.93 18.99 -4.48
CA GLU A 59 1.56 18.97 -5.91
C GLU A 59 2.75 18.56 -6.80
N ASP A 60 3.95 18.99 -6.44
CA ASP A 60 5.17 18.67 -7.17
C ASP A 60 5.69 17.25 -6.96
N ALA A 61 5.09 16.46 -6.05
CA ALA A 61 5.58 15.13 -5.71
C ALA A 61 5.58 14.15 -6.90
N ALA A 62 4.72 14.38 -7.89
CA ALA A 62 4.70 13.60 -9.13
C ALA A 62 5.93 13.83 -10.02
N HIS A 63 6.66 14.92 -9.82
CA HIS A 63 7.86 15.30 -10.57
C HIS A 63 9.15 14.95 -9.82
N TYR A 64 9.05 14.47 -8.59
CA TYR A 64 10.21 13.98 -7.87
C TYR A 64 10.74 12.74 -8.59
N GLY A 65 12.04 12.72 -8.88
CA GLY A 65 12.72 11.56 -9.41
C GLY A 65 12.92 10.49 -8.33
N ASN A 66 14.05 9.80 -8.36
CA ASN A 66 14.40 8.86 -7.29
C ASN A 66 14.45 9.61 -5.95
N CYS A 67 13.68 9.16 -4.98
CA CYS A 67 13.61 9.79 -3.67
C CYS A 67 13.68 8.74 -2.55
N ILE A 68 13.95 9.22 -1.33
CA ILE A 68 13.99 8.37 -0.14
C ILE A 68 12.83 8.77 0.75
N TYR A 69 11.92 7.84 1.02
CA TYR A 69 10.86 8.02 2.00
C TYR A 69 11.46 7.86 3.40
N ILE A 70 11.39 8.93 4.19
CA ILE A 70 11.81 8.92 5.58
C ILE A 70 10.56 8.98 6.44
N ALA A 71 10.31 7.92 7.19
CA ALA A 71 9.21 7.82 8.13
C ALA A 71 9.68 7.14 9.42
N ASN A 72 9.02 7.47 10.52
CA ASN A 72 9.09 6.69 11.75
C ASN A 72 8.45 5.30 11.51
N HIS A 73 8.94 4.27 12.20
CA HIS A 73 8.27 2.98 12.29
C HIS A 73 7.68 2.82 13.70
N GLN A 74 6.36 2.92 13.84
CA GLN A 74 5.70 2.85 15.15
C GLN A 74 5.14 1.47 15.43
N ASN A 75 4.54 0.84 14.41
CA ASN A 75 3.87 -0.44 14.55
C ASN A 75 3.54 -1.04 13.16
N ASN A 76 2.93 -2.22 13.17
CA ASN A 76 2.56 -2.94 11.94
C ASN A 76 1.47 -2.25 11.10
N TYR A 77 0.77 -1.23 11.62
CA TYR A 77 -0.21 -0.47 10.83
C TYR A 77 0.44 0.45 9.80
N ASP A 78 1.76 0.60 9.82
CA ASP A 78 2.50 1.34 8.79
C ASP A 78 2.22 0.77 7.39
N MET A 79 1.98 -0.55 7.30
CA MET A 79 1.62 -1.22 6.05
C MET A 79 0.26 -0.80 5.49
N VAL A 80 -0.68 -0.32 6.30
CA VAL A 80 -2.01 0.14 5.84
C VAL A 80 -2.15 1.66 5.89
N THR A 81 -1.13 2.38 6.36
CA THR A 81 -1.13 3.84 6.45
C THR A 81 -0.12 4.42 5.47
N VAL A 82 1.18 4.29 5.76
CA VAL A 82 2.29 4.87 5.02
C VAL A 82 2.36 4.35 3.58
N SER A 83 1.97 3.10 3.35
CA SER A 83 1.93 2.49 2.01
C SER A 83 1.08 3.26 0.99
N SER A 84 0.08 4.03 1.45
CA SER A 84 -0.76 4.87 0.60
C SER A 84 -0.05 6.12 0.07
N ALA A 85 1.07 6.51 0.68
CA ALA A 85 1.80 7.73 0.32
C ALA A 85 2.81 7.51 -0.82
N VAL A 86 3.08 6.26 -1.20
CA VAL A 86 4.11 5.91 -2.19
C VAL A 86 3.70 6.36 -3.58
N GLN A 87 4.45 7.28 -4.16
CA GLN A 87 4.20 7.79 -5.50
C GLN A 87 4.66 6.81 -6.58
N PRO A 88 4.02 6.81 -7.77
CA PRO A 88 4.51 6.02 -8.90
C PRO A 88 5.91 6.48 -9.32
N ARG A 89 6.81 5.53 -9.59
CA ARG A 89 8.18 5.78 -10.12
C ARG A 89 9.16 6.45 -9.15
N THR A 90 8.89 6.39 -7.84
CA THR A 90 9.84 6.76 -6.79
C THR A 90 10.62 5.57 -6.27
#